data_AF-A0A552UHJ3-F1
#
_entry.id   AF-A0A552UHJ3-F1
#
_cell.length_a   1.000
_cell.length_b   1.000
_cell.length_c   1.000
_cell.angle_alpha   90.00
_cell.angle_beta   90.00
_cell.angle_gamma   90.00
#
_symmetry.space_group_name_H-M   'P 1'
#
loop_
_entity.id
_entity.type
_entity.pdbx_description
1 polymer ?
#
loop_
_entity_poly.entity_id
_entity_poly.type
_entity_poly.pdbx_seq_one_letter_code
_entity_poly.pdbx_strand_id
1 'polypeptide(L)'
;MSFIPQQALEHVVLYKLFLVAQNSGQRLTNSAISTMFSFPVSSKRVEFATRSLYNSDLIDMRPNDGTVSIVDAGYKYVESGLSQADSYLQNYHRFGDDWLANLQIVIDGVPASDRIVSRDDNRGALQDIDDRVSEALEIIRTDNTVADALGEDRDVITGELNASKALISAGKFRFDRLIAVIAPALRYLADKFSGGAIAEVAKRLLALLLEIH
;
A
#
# COMPACT_ATOMS: atom_id res chain seq x y z
N MET A 1 -4.72 2.46 17.38
CA MET A 1 -4.31 1.05 17.40
C MET A 1 -4.54 0.51 16.00
N SER A 2 -3.51 0.11 15.27
CA SER A 2 -3.64 -0.29 13.87
C SER A 2 -4.44 -1.59 13.79
N PHE A 3 -5.65 -1.53 13.22
CA PHE A 3 -6.43 -2.72 12.91
C PHE A 3 -5.98 -3.26 11.55
N ILE A 4 -5.95 -4.58 11.44
CA ILE A 4 -5.64 -5.27 10.19
C ILE A 4 -6.78 -6.24 9.95
N PRO A 5 -7.44 -6.22 8.80
CA PRO A 5 -8.46 -7.19 8.46
C PRO A 5 -7.91 -8.62 8.52
N GLN A 6 -8.75 -9.58 8.91
CA GLN A 6 -8.27 -10.95 9.13
C GLN A 6 -7.70 -11.58 7.84
N GLN A 7 -8.33 -11.33 6.69
CA GLN A 7 -7.85 -11.78 5.39
C GLN A 7 -6.47 -11.20 5.03
N ALA A 8 -6.26 -9.92 5.32
CA ALA A 8 -4.96 -9.27 5.13
C ALA A 8 -3.87 -9.95 5.98
N LEU A 9 -4.18 -10.23 7.25
CA LEU A 9 -3.28 -10.97 8.12
C LEU A 9 -2.97 -12.39 7.58
N GLU A 10 -3.94 -13.08 7.00
CA GLU A 10 -3.73 -14.41 6.37
C GLU A 10 -2.70 -14.36 5.24
N HIS A 11 -2.84 -13.43 4.30
CA HIS A 11 -1.88 -13.28 3.20
C HIS A 11 -0.46 -12.97 3.73
N VAL A 12 -0.36 -12.10 4.73
CA VAL A 12 0.94 -11.72 5.32
C VAL A 12 1.58 -12.88 6.06
N VAL A 13 0.81 -13.63 6.86
CA VAL A 13 1.31 -14.81 7.56
C VAL A 13 1.85 -15.83 6.54
N LEU A 14 1.11 -16.08 5.46
CA LEU A 14 1.54 -16.97 4.40
C LEU A 14 2.84 -16.50 3.74
N TYR A 15 2.95 -15.20 3.43
CA TYR A 15 4.16 -14.61 2.86
C TYR A 15 5.37 -14.67 3.80
N LYS A 16 5.19 -14.41 5.10
CA LYS A 16 6.26 -14.53 6.09
C LYS A 16 6.73 -15.98 6.23
N LEU A 17 5.82 -16.96 6.17
CA LEU A 17 6.17 -18.38 6.13
C LEU A 17 6.94 -18.76 4.86
N PHE A 18 6.55 -18.21 3.70
CA PHE A 18 7.28 -18.36 2.45
C PHE A 18 8.73 -17.87 2.57
N LEU A 19 8.97 -16.67 3.14
CA LEU A 19 10.32 -16.15 3.35
C LEU A 19 11.17 -17.03 4.27
N VAL A 20 10.58 -17.53 5.37
CA VAL A 20 11.29 -18.43 6.30
C VAL A 20 11.65 -19.73 5.62
N ALA A 21 10.73 -20.27 4.82
CA ALA A 21 10.93 -21.55 4.16
C ALA A 21 12.00 -21.47 3.04
N GLN A 22 12.13 -20.33 2.36
CA GLN A 22 13.25 -20.08 1.43
C GLN A 22 14.62 -20.08 2.11
N ASN A 23 14.70 -19.65 3.37
CA ASN A 23 15.97 -19.49 4.09
C ASN A 23 16.37 -20.74 4.88
N SER A 24 15.43 -21.38 5.58
CA SER A 24 15.74 -22.47 6.51
C SER A 24 14.81 -23.68 6.46
N GLY A 25 13.64 -23.57 5.81
CA GLY A 25 12.62 -24.62 5.84
C GLY A 25 12.03 -24.88 7.24
N GLN A 26 12.32 -24.03 8.23
CA GLN A 26 11.92 -24.22 9.61
C GLN A 26 10.41 -24.03 9.82
N ARG A 27 9.80 -24.88 10.66
CA ARG A 27 8.42 -24.71 11.13
C ARG A 27 8.37 -23.71 12.28
N LEU A 28 7.33 -22.89 12.33
CA LEU A 28 7.19 -21.83 13.33
C LEU A 28 5.95 -22.02 14.21
N THR A 29 6.02 -21.61 15.47
CA THR A 29 4.83 -21.51 16.32
C THR A 29 4.07 -20.22 16.01
N ASN A 30 2.77 -20.17 16.35
CA ASN A 30 1.99 -18.93 16.24
C ASN A 30 2.62 -17.75 17.02
N SER A 31 3.28 -18.05 18.15
CA SER A 31 4.02 -17.04 18.93
C SER A 31 5.22 -16.49 18.16
N ALA A 32 6.02 -17.36 17.53
CA ALA A 32 7.16 -16.94 16.73
C ALA A 32 6.72 -16.10 15.54
N ILE A 33 5.63 -16.47 14.87
CA ILE A 33 5.07 -15.71 13.76
C ILE A 33 4.59 -14.33 14.23
N SER A 34 3.92 -14.22 15.37
CA SER A 34 3.49 -12.91 15.90
C SER A 34 4.65 -11.95 16.16
N THR A 35 5.84 -12.46 16.50
CA THR A 35 7.03 -11.60 16.70
C THR A 35 7.70 -11.14 15.41
N MET A 36 7.26 -11.64 14.25
CA MET A 36 7.81 -11.23 12.95
C MET A 36 7.19 -9.93 12.43
N PHE A 37 6.21 -9.35 13.13
CA PHE A 37 5.55 -8.10 12.73
C PHE A 37 6.20 -6.91 13.44
N SER A 38 6.39 -5.79 12.73
CA SER A 38 6.92 -4.54 13.32
C SER A 38 5.93 -3.85 14.28
N PHE A 39 4.67 -4.28 14.29
CA PHE A 39 3.62 -3.79 15.16
C PHE A 39 2.96 -4.95 15.94
N PRO A 40 2.24 -4.66 17.04
CA PRO A 40 1.66 -5.71 17.87
C PRO A 40 0.58 -6.53 17.14
N VAL A 41 0.84 -7.82 16.95
CA VAL A 41 -0.14 -8.83 16.53
C VAL A 41 -0.23 -9.91 17.60
N SER A 42 -1.42 -10.18 18.12
CA SER A 42 -1.56 -11.25 19.13
C SER A 42 -1.41 -12.63 18.48
N SER A 43 -0.79 -13.57 19.19
CA SER A 43 -0.68 -14.96 18.71
C SER A 43 -2.03 -15.62 18.45
N LYS A 44 -3.11 -15.13 19.09
CA LYS A 44 -4.48 -15.60 18.84
C LYS A 44 -4.99 -15.23 17.45
N ARG A 45 -4.67 -14.02 16.99
CA ARG A 45 -5.03 -13.59 15.62
C ARG A 45 -4.23 -14.37 14.57
N VAL A 46 -2.96 -14.66 14.87
CA VAL A 46 -2.14 -15.55 14.05
C VAL A 46 -2.73 -16.96 14.02
N GLU A 47 -3.20 -17.50 15.14
CA GLU A 47 -3.88 -18.81 15.19
C GLU A 47 -5.11 -18.86 14.26
N PHE A 48 -5.92 -17.80 14.23
CA PHE A 48 -7.05 -17.73 13.30
C PHE A 48 -6.60 -17.70 11.84
N ALA A 49 -5.53 -16.95 11.54
CA ALA A 49 -4.96 -16.88 10.20
C ALA A 49 -4.41 -18.24 9.77
N THR A 50 -3.61 -18.90 10.61
CA THR A 50 -3.03 -20.21 10.30
C THR A 50 -4.11 -21.28 10.15
N ARG A 51 -5.18 -21.25 10.94
CA ARG A 51 -6.32 -22.16 10.76
C ARG A 51 -7.02 -21.95 9.41
N SER A 52 -7.26 -20.70 9.00
CA SER A 52 -7.85 -20.38 7.69
C SER A 52 -6.98 -20.89 6.53
N LEU A 53 -5.67 -20.63 6.62
CA LEU A 53 -4.70 -21.09 5.63
C LEU A 53 -4.58 -22.62 5.56
N TYR A 54 -4.66 -23.30 6.72
CA TYR A 54 -4.66 -24.76 6.79
C TYR A 54 -5.91 -25.35 6.13
N ASN A 55 -7.08 -24.77 6.40
CA ASN A 55 -8.34 -25.18 5.76
C ASN A 55 -8.36 -24.91 4.24
N SER A 56 -7.46 -24.07 3.75
CA SER A 56 -7.29 -23.75 2.33
C SER A 56 -6.14 -24.55 1.68
N ASP A 57 -5.57 -25.53 2.40
CA ASP A 57 -4.44 -26.36 1.96
C ASP A 57 -3.17 -25.56 1.59
N LEU A 58 -3.00 -24.33 2.14
CA LEU A 58 -1.85 -23.47 1.84
C LEU A 58 -0.69 -23.65 2.84
N ILE A 59 -0.97 -24.21 4.02
CA ILE A 59 0.03 -24.54 5.03
C ILE A 59 -0.25 -25.92 5.63
N ASP A 60 0.76 -26.49 6.27
CA ASP A 60 0.65 -27.66 7.12
C ASP A 60 0.77 -27.26 8.60
N MET A 61 -0.02 -27.89 9.47
CA MET A 61 -0.03 -27.66 10.91
C MET A 61 0.22 -28.96 11.67
N ARG A 62 1.22 -28.97 12.56
CA ARG A 62 1.49 -30.12 13.43
C ARG A 62 0.67 -30.01 14.71
N PRO A 63 -0.22 -30.96 15.03
CA PRO A 63 -1.06 -30.88 16.22
C PRO A 63 -0.25 -30.95 17.52
N ASN A 64 0.87 -31.68 17.53
CA ASN A 64 1.62 -31.99 18.74
C ASN A 64 2.40 -30.79 19.30
N ASP A 65 2.97 -29.96 18.44
CA ASP A 65 3.82 -28.82 18.82
C ASP A 65 3.24 -27.47 18.38
N GLY A 66 2.11 -27.47 17.67
CA GLY A 66 1.46 -26.26 17.16
C GLY A 66 2.29 -25.52 16.11
N THR A 67 3.29 -26.19 15.51
CA THR A 67 4.15 -25.57 14.50
C THR A 67 3.53 -25.65 13.11
N VAL A 68 3.73 -24.59 12.35
CA VAL A 68 3.20 -24.42 11.01
C VAL A 68 4.32 -24.22 9.99
N SER A 69 4.11 -24.69 8.78
CA SER A 69 4.99 -24.43 7.63
C SER A 69 4.17 -24.33 6.35
N ILE A 70 4.67 -23.55 5.39
CA ILE A 70 4.07 -23.46 4.06
C ILE A 70 4.21 -24.78 3.28
N VAL A 71 3.22 -25.13 2.46
CA VAL A 71 3.24 -26.28 1.55
C VAL A 71 3.32 -25.83 0.09
N ASP A 72 3.48 -26.76 -0.86
CA ASP A 72 3.62 -26.47 -2.30
C ASP A 72 2.51 -25.56 -2.86
N ALA A 73 1.25 -25.80 -2.49
CA ALA A 73 0.14 -24.94 -2.91
C ALA A 73 0.28 -23.50 -2.36
N GLY A 74 0.77 -23.35 -1.13
CA GLY A 74 1.09 -22.06 -0.54
C GLY A 74 2.20 -21.31 -1.28
N TYR A 75 3.26 -22.02 -1.69
CA TYR A 75 4.33 -21.43 -2.52
C TYR A 75 3.77 -20.85 -3.81
N LYS A 76 3.04 -21.67 -4.58
CA LYS A 76 2.43 -21.25 -5.85
C LYS A 76 1.48 -20.08 -5.68
N TYR A 77 0.71 -20.07 -4.60
CA TYR A 77 -0.18 -18.97 -4.25
C TYR A 77 0.62 -17.66 -4.08
N VAL A 78 1.70 -17.70 -3.30
CA VAL A 78 2.53 -16.53 -3.05
C VAL A 78 3.19 -16.03 -4.34
N GLU A 79 3.83 -16.92 -5.10
CA GLU A 79 4.49 -16.58 -6.36
C GLU A 79 3.52 -15.97 -7.39
N SER A 80 2.32 -16.55 -7.52
CA SER A 80 1.28 -16.00 -8.38
C SER A 80 0.87 -14.60 -7.92
N GLY A 81 0.74 -14.37 -6.61
CA GLY A 81 0.48 -13.04 -6.07
C GLY A 81 1.59 -12.06 -6.42
N LEU A 82 2.86 -12.43 -6.21
CA LEU A 82 4.01 -11.55 -6.51
C LEU A 82 4.15 -11.23 -8.01
N SER A 83 3.68 -12.12 -8.90
CA SER A 83 3.69 -11.86 -10.35
C SER A 83 2.68 -10.81 -10.81
N GLN A 84 1.68 -10.49 -9.98
CA GLN A 84 0.61 -9.55 -10.31
C GLN A 84 0.91 -8.18 -9.71
N ALA A 85 1.13 -7.17 -10.57
CA ALA A 85 1.56 -5.83 -10.17
C ALA A 85 0.69 -5.18 -9.08
N ASP A 86 -0.62 -5.41 -9.15
CA ASP A 86 -1.61 -4.81 -8.24
C ASP A 86 -2.04 -5.75 -7.10
N SER A 87 -1.42 -6.92 -6.95
CA SER A 87 -1.86 -7.86 -5.91
C SER A 87 -1.54 -7.35 -4.51
N TYR A 88 -2.32 -7.85 -3.56
CA TYR A 88 -2.09 -7.62 -2.14
C TYR A 88 -0.65 -8.01 -1.72
N LEU A 89 -0.19 -9.19 -2.18
CA LEU A 89 1.12 -9.72 -1.82
C LEU A 89 2.26 -8.92 -2.45
N GLN A 90 2.08 -8.39 -3.66
CA GLN A 90 3.08 -7.56 -4.32
C GLN A 90 3.23 -6.20 -3.62
N ASN A 91 2.11 -5.60 -3.20
CA ASN A 91 2.15 -4.39 -2.39
C ASN A 91 2.81 -4.65 -1.02
N TYR A 92 2.46 -5.74 -0.35
CA TYR A 92 3.11 -6.10 0.91
C TYR A 92 4.60 -6.41 0.75
N HIS A 93 5.01 -7.09 -0.32
CA HIS A 93 6.41 -7.35 -0.63
C HIS A 93 7.22 -6.05 -0.78
N ARG A 94 6.64 -5.03 -1.45
CA ARG A 94 7.30 -3.75 -1.70
C ARG A 94 7.39 -2.86 -0.46
N PHE A 95 6.33 -2.81 0.34
CA PHE A 95 6.17 -1.80 1.40
C PHE A 95 6.21 -2.37 2.83
N GLY A 96 6.15 -3.69 2.99
CA GLY A 96 6.24 -4.36 4.27
C GLY A 96 5.14 -4.01 5.25
N ASP A 97 5.48 -4.08 6.54
CA ASP A 97 4.54 -3.91 7.65
C ASP A 97 4.00 -2.46 7.76
N ASP A 98 4.71 -1.46 7.22
CA ASP A 98 4.24 -0.08 7.17
C ASP A 98 2.98 0.05 6.31
N TRP A 99 2.89 -0.70 5.21
CA TRP A 99 1.69 -0.73 4.39
C TRP A 99 0.51 -1.39 5.10
N LEU A 100 0.77 -2.41 5.94
CA LEU A 100 -0.28 -3.03 6.76
C LEU A 100 -0.84 -2.10 7.82
N ALA A 101 0.03 -1.34 8.48
CA ALA A 101 -0.39 -0.37 9.48
C ALA A 101 -1.31 0.71 8.90
N ASN A 102 -1.16 1.01 7.60
CA ASN A 102 -1.95 1.99 6.86
C ASN A 102 -3.08 1.36 6.02
N LEU A 103 -3.22 0.03 6.06
CA LEU A 103 -4.19 -0.72 5.27
C LEU A 103 -5.64 -0.43 5.68
N GLN A 104 -5.85 0.06 6.90
CA GLN A 104 -7.15 0.54 7.38
C GLN A 104 -7.74 1.60 6.43
N ILE A 105 -6.90 2.50 5.90
CA ILE A 105 -7.30 3.55 4.94
C ILE A 105 -7.78 2.94 3.62
N VAL A 106 -7.28 1.76 3.27
CA VAL A 106 -7.60 1.06 2.01
C VAL A 106 -8.80 0.12 2.16
N ILE A 107 -8.99 -0.49 3.35
CA ILE A 107 -10.02 -1.53 3.59
C ILE A 107 -11.27 -1.02 4.30
N ASP A 108 -11.23 0.09 5.05
CA ASP A 108 -12.45 0.76 5.54
C ASP A 108 -13.19 1.41 4.38
N GLY A 109 -13.88 0.59 3.60
CA GLY A 109 -14.81 1.00 2.57
C GLY A 109 -15.81 2.04 3.07
N VAL A 110 -15.44 3.31 2.92
CA VAL A 110 -16.37 4.40 2.66
C VAL A 110 -17.17 3.95 1.43
N PRO A 111 -18.50 3.76 1.54
CA PRO A 111 -19.35 3.37 0.43
C PRO A 111 -19.04 4.19 -0.82
N ALA A 112 -19.15 3.62 -2.02
CA ALA A 112 -18.92 4.37 -3.25
C ALA A 112 -19.84 5.62 -3.40
N SER A 113 -20.90 5.73 -2.59
CA SER A 113 -21.73 6.93 -2.42
C SER A 113 -21.10 8.00 -1.52
N ASP A 114 -20.31 7.59 -0.54
CA ASP A 114 -19.70 8.44 0.50
C ASP A 114 -18.30 8.95 0.08
N ARG A 115 -17.75 8.45 -1.02
CA ARG A 115 -16.47 8.90 -1.62
C ARG A 115 -16.62 10.13 -2.52
N ILE A 116 -17.83 10.64 -2.71
CA ILE A 116 -18.03 11.89 -3.46
C ILE A 116 -17.65 13.03 -2.52
N VAL A 117 -16.40 13.46 -2.61
CA VAL A 117 -15.91 14.59 -1.84
C VAL A 117 -16.40 15.85 -2.53
N SER A 118 -17.11 16.67 -1.76
CA SER A 118 -17.41 18.04 -2.15
C SER A 118 -16.23 18.93 -1.80
N ARG A 119 -15.86 19.82 -2.72
CA ARG A 119 -14.82 20.82 -2.48
C ARG A 119 -15.16 21.72 -1.29
N ASP A 120 -16.45 21.98 -1.07
CA ASP A 120 -16.91 22.86 0.01
C ASP A 120 -16.71 22.23 1.40
N ASP A 121 -16.92 20.92 1.53
CA ASP A 121 -16.83 20.20 2.80
C ASP A 121 -15.38 19.98 3.25
N ASN A 122 -14.44 19.90 2.28
CA ASN A 122 -13.03 19.60 2.49
C ASN A 122 -12.10 20.70 1.98
N ARG A 123 -12.57 21.95 1.98
CA ARG A 123 -11.92 23.05 1.28
C ARG A 123 -10.46 23.26 1.68
N GLY A 124 -10.14 23.15 2.97
CA GLY A 124 -8.78 23.31 3.49
C GLY A 124 -7.85 22.22 2.93
N ALA A 125 -8.15 20.96 3.21
CA ALA A 125 -7.34 19.83 2.78
C ALA A 125 -7.22 19.74 1.25
N LEU A 126 -8.30 20.01 0.51
CA LEU A 126 -8.26 20.00 -0.95
C LEU A 126 -7.50 21.18 -1.54
N GLN A 127 -7.50 22.33 -0.88
CA GLN A 127 -6.66 23.45 -1.29
C GLN A 127 -5.18 23.12 -1.07
N ASP A 128 -4.84 22.52 0.07
CA ASP A 128 -3.47 22.09 0.35
C ASP A 128 -2.99 21.06 -0.68
N ILE A 129 -3.85 20.12 -1.08
CA ILE A 129 -3.54 19.18 -2.17
C ILE A 129 -3.33 19.92 -3.49
N ASP A 130 -4.23 20.82 -3.89
CA ASP A 130 -4.12 21.59 -5.14
C ASP A 130 -2.84 22.44 -5.19
N ASP A 131 -2.47 23.04 -4.06
CA ASP A 131 -1.25 23.85 -3.91
C ASP A 131 0.00 22.98 -4.07
N ARG A 132 0.03 21.78 -3.45
CA ARG A 132 1.15 20.84 -3.59
C ARG A 132 1.25 20.21 -4.97
N VAL A 133 0.12 19.95 -5.63
CA VAL A 133 0.11 19.52 -7.03
C VAL A 133 0.71 20.62 -7.92
N SER A 134 0.35 21.87 -7.67
CA SER A 134 0.89 23.02 -8.39
C SER A 134 2.39 23.21 -8.16
N GLU A 135 2.86 23.02 -6.92
CA GLU A 135 4.28 23.03 -6.58
C GLU A 135 5.05 21.91 -7.31
N ALA A 136 4.52 20.68 -7.34
CA ALA A 136 5.14 19.57 -8.06
C ALA A 136 5.23 19.85 -9.58
N LEU A 137 4.16 20.37 -10.17
CA LEU A 137 4.13 20.78 -11.59
C LEU A 137 5.16 21.87 -11.87
N GLU A 138 5.30 22.84 -10.98
CA GLU A 138 6.27 23.94 -11.16
C GLU A 138 7.71 23.44 -11.08
N ILE A 139 8.02 22.51 -10.17
CA ILE A 139 9.34 21.89 -10.08
C ILE A 139 9.63 21.09 -11.36
N ILE A 140 8.71 20.26 -11.83
CA ILE A 140 8.85 19.48 -13.08
C ILE A 140 9.06 20.41 -14.29
N ARG A 141 8.47 21.61 -14.26
CA ARG A 141 8.59 22.60 -15.33
C ARG A 141 9.93 23.32 -15.32
N THR A 142 10.43 23.69 -14.13
CA THR A 142 11.55 24.64 -13.97
C THR A 142 12.89 24.00 -13.64
N ASP A 143 12.91 22.80 -13.06
CA ASP A 143 14.13 22.08 -12.74
C ASP A 143 14.56 21.19 -13.93
N ASN A 144 15.58 21.63 -14.65
CA ASN A 144 16.13 20.89 -15.79
C ASN A 144 16.65 19.50 -15.38
N THR A 145 17.18 19.35 -14.17
CA THR A 145 17.67 18.04 -13.66
C THR A 145 16.50 17.07 -13.54
N VAL A 146 15.37 17.54 -13.03
CA VAL A 146 14.14 16.74 -12.93
C VAL A 146 13.60 16.44 -14.31
N ALA A 147 13.52 17.44 -15.20
CA ALA A 147 13.00 17.28 -16.54
C ALA A 147 13.81 16.25 -17.36
N ASP A 148 15.15 16.35 -17.34
CA ASP A 148 16.05 15.44 -18.05
C ASP A 148 15.98 14.03 -17.48
N ALA A 149 15.91 13.89 -16.16
CA ALA A 149 15.80 12.60 -15.50
C ALA A 149 14.45 11.90 -15.77
N LEU A 150 13.36 12.67 -15.93
CA LEU A 150 12.05 12.12 -16.25
C LEU A 150 11.93 11.64 -17.70
N GLY A 151 12.56 12.32 -18.66
CA GLY A 151 12.47 11.94 -20.07
C GLY A 151 11.02 11.85 -20.55
N GLU A 152 10.65 10.72 -21.16
CA GLU A 152 9.29 10.48 -21.68
C GLU A 152 8.22 10.40 -20.58
N ASP A 153 8.59 10.00 -19.35
CA ASP A 153 7.65 9.92 -18.21
C ASP A 153 7.16 11.31 -17.79
N ARG A 154 7.87 12.38 -18.17
CA ARG A 154 7.53 13.75 -17.81
C ARG A 154 6.12 14.11 -18.23
N ASP A 155 5.76 13.80 -19.47
CA ASP A 155 4.46 14.17 -20.05
C ASP A 155 3.32 13.36 -19.42
N VAL A 156 3.57 12.08 -19.13
CA VAL A 156 2.62 11.19 -18.44
C VAL A 156 2.32 11.73 -17.04
N ILE A 157 3.37 11.96 -16.23
CA ILE A 157 3.26 12.46 -14.86
C ILE A 157 2.60 13.85 -14.86
N THR A 158 2.99 14.73 -15.78
CA THR A 158 2.37 16.05 -15.92
C THR A 158 0.88 15.93 -16.27
N GLY A 159 0.52 14.98 -17.13
CA GLY A 159 -0.88 14.67 -17.47
C GLY A 159 -1.68 14.21 -16.25
N GLU A 160 -1.13 13.28 -15.46
CA GLU A 160 -1.75 12.76 -14.23
C GLU A 160 -1.93 13.85 -13.17
N LEU A 161 -0.91 14.69 -12.96
CA LEU A 161 -0.98 15.83 -12.06
C LEU A 161 -2.04 16.84 -12.51
N ASN A 162 -2.14 17.16 -13.81
CA ASN A 162 -3.18 18.06 -14.31
C ASN A 162 -4.59 17.44 -14.23
N ALA A 163 -4.74 16.14 -14.50
CA ALA A 163 -6.00 15.43 -14.32
C ALA A 163 -6.47 15.47 -12.87
N SER A 164 -5.55 15.38 -11.91
CA SER A 164 -5.85 15.51 -10.49
C SER A 164 -6.42 16.90 -10.13
N LYS A 165 -5.83 17.98 -10.65
CA LYS A 165 -6.35 19.35 -10.50
C LYS A 165 -7.74 19.52 -11.11
N ALA A 166 -7.96 18.93 -12.28
CA ALA A 166 -9.27 18.97 -12.93
C ALA A 166 -10.35 18.27 -12.09
N LEU A 167 -10.02 17.12 -11.49
CA LEU A 167 -10.93 16.42 -10.56
C LEU A 167 -11.26 17.28 -9.33
N ILE A 168 -10.25 17.86 -8.68
CA ILE A 168 -10.45 18.73 -7.50
C ILE A 168 -11.30 19.95 -7.85
N SER A 169 -11.11 20.51 -9.05
CA SER A 169 -11.82 21.70 -9.53
C SER A 169 -13.28 21.43 -9.92
N ALA A 170 -13.66 20.18 -10.18
CA ALA A 170 -15.03 19.81 -10.59
C ALA A 170 -16.09 20.02 -9.48
N GLY A 171 -15.67 20.38 -8.26
CA GLY A 171 -16.56 20.68 -7.13
C GLY A 171 -17.09 19.43 -6.42
N LYS A 172 -17.38 18.36 -7.15
CA LYS A 172 -17.67 17.03 -6.60
C LYS A 172 -16.99 15.95 -7.41
N PHE A 173 -16.21 15.10 -6.76
CA PHE A 173 -15.49 14.03 -7.43
C PHE A 173 -15.32 12.83 -6.50
N ARG A 174 -15.00 11.68 -7.08
CA ARG A 174 -14.73 10.47 -6.30
C ARG A 174 -13.27 10.50 -5.83
N PHE A 175 -13.04 10.50 -4.52
CA PHE A 175 -11.69 10.62 -3.95
C PHE A 175 -10.77 9.47 -4.32
N ASP A 176 -11.31 8.26 -4.46
CA ASP A 176 -10.57 7.09 -4.94
C ASP A 176 -10.03 7.27 -6.36
N ARG A 177 -10.76 7.97 -7.24
CA ARG A 177 -10.29 8.32 -8.58
C ARG A 177 -9.16 9.33 -8.54
N LEU A 178 -9.21 10.30 -7.63
CA LEU A 178 -8.10 11.22 -7.41
C LEU A 178 -6.83 10.46 -6.99
N ILE A 179 -6.94 9.60 -5.98
CA ILE A 179 -5.82 8.78 -5.49
C ILE A 179 -5.27 7.88 -6.61
N ALA A 180 -6.15 7.16 -7.31
CA ALA A 180 -5.74 6.23 -8.37
C ALA A 180 -4.98 6.92 -9.50
N VAL A 181 -5.35 8.17 -9.84
CA VAL A 181 -4.68 8.96 -10.87
C VAL A 181 -3.33 9.46 -10.40
N ILE A 182 -3.23 10.00 -9.18
CA ILE A 182 -2.03 10.76 -8.78
C ILE A 182 -1.01 9.94 -7.97
N ALA A 183 -1.46 8.97 -7.16
CA ALA A 183 -0.58 8.27 -6.22
C ALA A 183 0.56 7.47 -6.91
N PRO A 184 0.37 6.80 -8.06
CA PRO A 184 1.47 6.15 -8.77
C PRO A 184 2.57 7.14 -9.17
N ALA A 185 2.18 8.29 -9.74
CA ALA A 185 3.10 9.36 -10.13
C ALA A 185 3.92 9.88 -8.95
N LEU A 186 3.26 10.15 -7.82
CA LEU A 186 3.93 10.68 -6.63
C LEU A 186 4.89 9.67 -6.02
N ARG A 187 4.53 8.39 -5.99
CA ARG A 187 5.44 7.33 -5.52
C ARG A 187 6.67 7.23 -6.40
N TYR A 188 6.48 7.27 -7.72
CA TYR A 188 7.58 7.28 -8.66
C TYR A 188 8.51 8.48 -8.44
N LEU A 189 7.96 9.69 -8.30
CA LEU A 189 8.73 10.90 -8.02
C LEU A 189 9.48 10.83 -6.68
N ALA A 190 8.84 10.32 -5.64
CA ALA A 190 9.45 10.17 -4.31
C ALA A 190 10.62 9.16 -4.32
N ASP A 191 10.46 8.04 -5.03
CA ASP A 191 11.47 6.99 -5.14
C ASP A 191 12.65 7.43 -6.04
N LYS A 192 12.35 8.01 -7.22
CA LYS A 192 13.35 8.36 -8.23
C LYS A 192 14.23 9.55 -7.84
N PHE A 193 13.68 10.52 -7.12
CA PHE A 193 14.38 11.74 -6.74
C PHE A 193 14.70 11.79 -5.24
N SER A 194 15.01 10.66 -4.63
CA SER A 194 15.25 10.55 -3.19
C SER A 194 16.21 11.63 -2.67
N GLY A 195 15.72 12.49 -1.77
CA GLY A 195 16.46 13.62 -1.20
C GLY A 195 16.32 14.96 -1.95
N GLY A 196 15.67 14.98 -3.11
CA GLY A 196 15.38 16.20 -3.86
C GLY A 196 14.06 16.88 -3.46
N ALA A 197 13.92 18.16 -3.83
CA ALA A 197 12.72 18.95 -3.52
C ALA A 197 11.42 18.29 -4.03
N ILE A 198 11.45 17.75 -5.26
CA ILE A 198 10.28 17.06 -5.83
C ILE A 198 9.87 15.80 -5.04
N ALA A 199 10.84 15.07 -4.47
CA ALA A 199 10.54 13.91 -3.65
C ALA A 199 9.88 14.30 -2.32
N GLU A 200 10.34 15.40 -1.71
CA GLU A 200 9.72 15.91 -0.48
C GLU A 200 8.31 16.44 -0.73
N VAL A 201 8.07 17.12 -1.84
CA VAL A 201 6.71 17.52 -2.25
C VAL A 201 5.84 16.30 -2.48
N ALA A 202 6.34 15.28 -3.20
CA ALA A 202 5.59 14.07 -3.47
C ALA A 202 5.23 13.28 -2.21
N LYS A 203 6.15 13.15 -1.25
CA LYS A 203 5.90 12.50 0.05
C LYS A 203 4.85 13.25 0.87
N ARG A 204 4.94 14.59 0.93
CA ARG A 204 3.96 15.41 1.64
C ARG A 204 2.58 15.31 1.02
N LEU A 205 2.51 15.29 -0.32
CA LEU A 205 1.26 15.15 -1.03
C LEU A 205 0.64 13.76 -0.82
N LEU A 206 1.46 12.70 -0.81
CA LEU A 206 1.01 11.36 -0.43
C LEU A 206 0.48 11.33 1.01
N ALA A 207 1.13 12.01 1.96
CA ALA A 207 0.64 12.12 3.34
C ALA A 207 -0.71 12.85 3.42
N LEU A 208 -0.86 13.99 2.73
CA LEU A 208 -2.13 14.75 2.69
C LEU A 208 -3.29 13.92 2.09
N LEU A 209 -3.01 13.12 1.06
CA LEU A 209 -4.01 12.21 0.48
C LEU A 209 -4.47 11.13 1.47
N LEU A 210 -3.66 10.80 2.47
CA LEU A 210 -4.01 9.82 3.51
C LEU A 210 -4.76 10.45 4.69
N GLU A 211 -4.72 11.77 4.86
CA GLU A 211 -5.38 12.51 5.94
C GLU A 211 -6.85 12.87 5.64
N ILE A 212 -7.27 12.82 4.37
CA ILE A 212 -8.67 13.06 4.00
C ILE A 212 -9.50 11.80 4.32
N HIS A 213 -10.53 11.97 5.15
CA HIS A 213 -11.45 10.93 5.62
C HIS A 213 -12.90 11.32 5.31
#